data_AF-A0A8K0D4U0-F1
#
_entry.id   AF-A0A8K0D4U0-F1
#
_cell.length_a   1.000
_cell.length_b   1.000
_cell.length_c   1.000
_cell.angle_alpha   90.00
_cell.angle_beta   90.00
_cell.angle_gamma   90.00
#
_symmetry.space_group_name_H-M   'P 1'
#
loop_
_entity.id
_entity.type
_entity.pdbx_description
1 polymer ?
#
loop_
_entity_poly.entity_id
_entity_poly.type
_entity_poly.pdbx_seq_one_letter_code
_entity_poly.pdbx_strand_id
1 'polypeptide(L)'
;MTSCTADISELAREELDTLVKEVTTQRRKYNEYQIIQDVIYECIKESCEFSGELQSKIADILTASNLQSCVELGSNCTLLGLNFNLSELTYEENENLKAVVQLRLVEKRRKIFKELGELGITIEETDYPLESSSALNLSVQEKVLIDLKQQLNEKQDLYIRLLQELREILEKIINLKVKTLADITNDKIKTYEIKSELFCIRTKLLNVKLKMKIFSETTLTLNAYKEILKDVLQQQKDCREEIGKLQELKEKYKQVSCKQYDEILRNYIKYKSNIEKKRLLYNHLHKK
;
A
#
# COMPACT_ATOMS: atom_id res chain seq x y z
N MET A 1 36.48 7.98 40.93
CA MET A 1 35.21 8.63 40.51
C MET A 1 35.23 10.15 40.75
N THR A 2 36.39 10.82 40.61
CA THR A 2 36.56 12.25 40.92
C THR A 2 36.93 13.12 39.72
N SER A 3 37.15 12.56 38.52
CA SER A 3 37.50 13.36 37.33
C SER A 3 36.28 13.97 36.63
N CYS A 4 35.13 13.27 36.59
CA CYS A 4 33.93 13.80 35.91
C CYS A 4 33.33 15.05 36.57
N THR A 5 33.55 15.29 37.87
CA THR A 5 32.99 16.47 38.56
C THR A 5 33.84 17.73 38.39
N ALA A 6 35.13 17.59 38.06
CA ALA A 6 36.01 18.72 37.79
C ALA A 6 35.73 19.29 36.38
N ASP A 7 35.58 18.42 35.39
CA ASP A 7 35.33 18.80 33.99
C ASP A 7 33.98 19.51 33.81
N ILE A 8 32.92 19.09 34.55
CA ILE A 8 31.61 19.76 34.54
C ILE A 8 31.69 21.17 35.16
N SER A 9 32.57 21.38 36.13
CA SER A 9 32.74 22.67 36.81
C SER A 9 33.53 23.70 35.99
N GLU A 10 34.44 23.22 35.12
CA GLU A 10 35.18 24.07 34.18
C GLU A 10 34.32 24.45 32.98
N LEU A 11 33.57 23.51 32.41
CA LEU A 11 32.56 23.79 31.36
C LEU A 11 31.52 24.82 31.80
N ALA A 12 30.98 24.68 33.03
CA ALA A 12 30.01 25.63 33.57
C ALA A 12 30.60 27.04 33.83
N ARG A 13 31.92 27.14 34.09
CA ARG A 13 32.60 28.45 34.23
C ARG A 13 32.84 29.12 32.89
N GLU A 14 33.19 28.35 31.86
CA GLU A 14 33.34 28.87 30.49
C GLU A 14 32.00 29.34 29.92
N GLU A 15 30.91 28.61 30.18
CA GLU A 15 29.54 29.02 29.84
C GLU A 15 29.12 30.30 30.59
N LEU A 16 29.50 30.46 31.87
CA LEU A 16 29.22 31.67 32.62
C LEU A 16 30.01 32.88 32.10
N ASP A 17 31.30 32.70 31.78
CA ASP A 17 32.15 33.78 31.25
C ASP A 17 31.70 34.23 29.84
N THR A 18 31.21 33.30 29.01
CA THR A 18 30.60 33.64 27.73
C THR A 18 29.29 34.41 27.91
N LEU A 19 28.43 33.99 28.84
CA LEU A 19 27.19 34.70 29.17
C LEU A 19 27.45 36.11 29.73
N VAL A 20 28.47 36.28 30.59
CA VAL A 20 28.85 37.61 31.13
C VAL A 20 29.39 38.52 30.02
N LYS A 21 30.18 37.98 29.09
CA LYS A 21 30.62 38.73 27.89
C LYS A 21 29.44 39.13 27.00
N GLU A 22 28.46 38.24 26.84
CA GLU A 22 27.25 38.55 26.10
C GLU A 22 26.40 39.63 26.79
N VAL A 23 26.15 39.52 28.09
CA VAL A 23 25.40 40.52 28.86
C VAL A 23 26.10 41.89 28.85
N THR A 24 27.43 41.92 29.00
CA THR A 24 28.18 43.18 28.97
C THR A 24 28.18 43.83 27.58
N THR A 25 28.25 43.03 26.51
CA THR A 25 28.11 43.56 25.14
C THR A 25 26.70 44.04 24.84
N GLN A 26 25.66 43.33 25.28
CA GLN A 26 24.26 43.77 25.16
C GLN A 26 24.00 45.06 25.94
N ARG A 27 24.56 45.19 27.15
CA ARG A 27 24.47 46.42 27.94
C ARG A 27 25.16 47.60 27.27
N ARG A 28 26.32 47.39 26.63
CA ARG A 28 26.98 48.44 25.83
C ARG A 28 26.12 48.87 24.65
N LYS A 29 25.58 47.92 23.89
CA LYS A 29 24.65 48.20 22.78
C LYS A 29 23.42 48.97 23.24
N TYR A 30 22.80 48.56 24.34
CA TYR A 30 21.65 49.27 24.91
C TYR A 30 21.99 50.73 25.24
N ASN A 31 23.12 50.97 25.90
CA ASN A 31 23.57 52.32 26.22
C ASN A 31 23.85 53.15 24.95
N GLU A 32 24.46 52.55 23.92
CA GLU A 32 24.68 53.21 22.62
C GLU A 32 23.37 53.59 21.94
N TYR A 33 22.39 52.67 21.91
CA TYR A 33 21.06 52.95 21.36
C TYR A 33 20.31 54.02 22.14
N GLN A 34 20.45 54.04 23.47
CA GLN A 34 19.84 55.05 24.33
C GLN A 34 20.43 56.45 24.04
N ILE A 35 21.75 56.55 23.89
CA ILE A 35 22.42 57.82 23.52
C ILE A 35 21.94 58.30 22.14
N ILE A 36 21.83 57.40 21.16
CA ILE A 36 21.31 57.74 19.83
C ILE A 36 19.86 58.21 19.93
N GLN A 37 19.02 57.51 20.69
CA GLN A 37 17.62 57.86 20.88
C GLN A 37 17.44 59.22 21.53
N ASP A 38 18.22 59.53 22.58
CA ASP A 38 18.22 60.83 23.24
C ASP A 38 18.65 61.95 22.29
N VAL A 39 19.67 61.71 21.46
CA VAL A 39 20.08 62.66 20.43
C VAL A 39 18.99 62.87 19.39
N ILE A 40 18.31 61.82 18.92
CA ILE A 40 17.19 61.97 17.98
C ILE A 40 16.07 62.79 18.62
N TYR A 41 15.73 62.55 19.89
CA TYR A 41 14.73 63.34 20.62
C TYR A 41 15.10 64.82 20.73
N GLU A 42 16.36 65.13 20.99
CA GLU A 42 16.86 66.50 21.00
C GLU A 42 16.85 67.12 19.60
N CYS A 43 17.20 66.37 18.55
CA CYS A 43 17.10 66.85 17.18
C CYS A 43 15.65 67.21 16.80
N ILE A 44 14.67 66.42 17.26
CA ILE A 44 13.24 66.74 17.03
C ILE A 44 12.82 67.99 17.81
N LYS A 45 13.33 68.21 19.03
CA LYS A 45 12.93 69.32 19.91
C LYS A 45 13.64 70.64 19.64
N GLU A 46 14.92 70.59 19.26
CA GLU A 46 15.82 71.76 19.24
C GLU A 46 16.26 72.19 17.85
N SER A 47 16.03 71.39 16.79
CA SER A 47 16.61 71.66 15.46
C SER A 47 15.59 71.90 14.35
N CYS A 48 15.82 72.97 13.57
CA CYS A 48 15.07 73.33 12.35
C CYS A 48 15.56 72.60 11.08
N GLU A 49 16.36 71.53 11.21
CA GLU A 49 17.10 70.92 10.10
C GLU A 49 16.29 69.85 9.34
N PHE A 50 15.21 69.35 9.93
CA PHE A 50 14.28 68.44 9.30
C PHE A 50 13.06 69.20 8.77
N SER A 51 12.44 68.72 7.68
CA SER A 51 11.12 69.21 7.29
C SER A 51 10.09 68.89 8.37
N GLY A 52 9.08 69.76 8.58
CA GLY A 52 8.08 69.56 9.64
C GLY A 52 7.33 68.23 9.53
N GLU A 53 7.15 67.73 8.31
CA GLU A 53 6.57 66.41 8.03
C GLU A 53 7.50 65.25 8.42
N LEU A 54 8.82 65.41 8.24
CA LEU A 54 9.80 64.41 8.65
C LEU A 54 9.93 64.36 10.18
N GLN A 55 9.89 65.52 10.85
CA GLN A 55 9.90 65.60 12.32
C GLN A 55 8.70 64.89 12.95
N SER A 56 7.49 65.13 12.42
CA SER A 56 6.28 64.45 12.91
C SER A 56 6.35 62.94 12.68
N LYS A 57 6.80 62.51 11.49
CA LYS A 57 6.99 61.08 11.19
C LYS A 57 8.00 60.42 12.14
N ILE A 58 9.16 61.04 12.39
CA ILE A 58 10.17 60.47 13.30
C ILE A 58 9.64 60.42 14.74
N ALA A 59 8.92 61.46 15.18
CA ALA A 59 8.28 61.47 16.51
C ALA A 59 7.23 60.36 16.66
N ASP A 60 6.41 60.13 15.63
CA ASP A 60 5.42 59.05 15.59
C ASP A 60 6.10 57.66 15.60
N ILE A 61 7.21 57.48 14.88
CA ILE A 61 7.99 56.24 14.87
C ILE A 61 8.61 55.96 16.25
N LEU A 62 9.22 56.98 16.88
CA LEU A 62 9.83 56.83 18.19
C LEU A 62 8.81 56.54 19.29
N THR A 63 7.67 57.21 19.26
CA THR A 63 6.58 56.96 20.21
C THR A 63 5.95 55.59 20.00
N ALA A 64 5.75 55.15 18.75
CA ALA A 64 5.31 53.79 18.44
C ALA A 64 6.31 52.72 18.92
N SER A 65 7.61 52.93 18.71
CA SER A 65 8.68 52.02 19.17
C SER A 65 8.73 51.92 20.70
N ASN A 66 8.62 53.03 21.42
CA ASN A 66 8.58 53.05 22.89
C ASN A 66 7.32 52.41 23.47
N LEU A 67 6.18 52.59 22.80
CA LEU A 67 4.94 51.93 23.19
C LEU A 67 5.05 50.42 22.94
N GLN A 68 5.63 49.99 21.82
CA GLN A 68 5.81 48.57 21.49
C GLN A 68 6.78 47.86 22.45
N SER A 69 7.81 48.54 22.96
CA SER A 69 8.72 47.97 23.96
C SER A 69 8.12 47.88 25.37
N CYS A 70 7.16 48.74 25.71
CA CYS A 70 6.43 48.69 26.99
C CYS A 70 5.23 47.73 26.97
N VAL A 71 4.82 47.29 25.77
CA VAL A 71 3.60 46.53 25.53
C VAL A 71 4.01 45.21 24.90
N GLU A 72 4.23 44.17 25.73
CA GLU A 72 4.27 42.77 25.27
C GLU A 72 2.86 42.34 24.83
N LEU A 73 2.38 42.89 23.72
CA LEU A 73 1.13 42.45 23.10
C LEU A 73 1.44 41.40 22.03
N GLY A 74 0.82 40.23 22.18
CA GLY A 74 0.82 39.19 21.14
C GLY A 74 0.33 39.74 19.81
N SER A 75 0.76 39.11 18.72
CA SER A 75 0.74 39.57 17.32
C SER A 75 -0.62 39.98 16.72
N ASN A 76 -1.71 40.04 17.49
CA ASN A 76 -3.06 40.40 17.03
C ASN A 76 -3.86 41.26 18.02
N CYS A 77 -3.24 41.84 19.06
CA CYS A 77 -3.95 42.69 20.01
C CYS A 77 -3.68 44.18 19.71
N THR A 78 -4.74 44.96 19.51
CA THR A 78 -4.69 46.42 19.48
C THR A 78 -5.01 46.94 20.88
N LEU A 79 -4.01 47.51 21.58
CA LEU A 79 -4.31 48.26 22.80
C LEU A 79 -5.00 49.56 22.40
N LEU A 80 -6.22 49.80 22.89
CA LEU A 80 -7.03 51.00 22.63
C LEU A 80 -7.45 51.23 21.15
N GLY A 81 -7.40 50.18 20.30
CA GLY A 81 -7.83 50.31 18.90
C GLY A 81 -6.87 51.12 18.01
N LEU A 82 -5.67 51.44 18.49
CA LEU A 82 -4.63 52.07 17.69
C LEU A 82 -3.96 51.01 16.83
N ASN A 83 -4.08 51.16 15.50
CA ASN A 83 -3.33 50.36 14.56
C ASN A 83 -1.93 50.98 14.46
N PHE A 84 -0.89 50.26 14.92
CA PHE A 84 0.49 50.70 14.79
C PHE A 84 0.95 50.51 13.34
N ASN A 85 0.40 51.30 12.43
CA ASN A 85 0.96 51.46 11.11
C ASN A 85 2.29 52.19 11.30
N LEU A 86 3.37 51.42 11.42
CA LEU A 86 4.73 51.94 11.44
C LEU A 86 4.90 52.74 10.15
N SER A 87 4.90 54.07 10.27
CA SER A 87 5.26 54.92 9.14
C SER A 87 6.71 54.63 8.82
N GLU A 88 6.98 54.12 7.62
CA GLU A 88 8.34 53.79 7.20
C GLU A 88 9.02 55.05 6.64
N LEU A 89 10.26 55.29 7.06
CA LEU A 89 11.11 56.32 6.46
C LEU A 89 11.54 55.87 5.06
N THR A 90 11.43 56.76 4.08
CA THR A 90 12.02 56.54 2.76
C THR A 90 13.54 56.57 2.84
N TYR A 91 14.21 56.04 1.81
CA TYR A 91 15.68 55.97 1.76
C TYR A 91 16.35 57.34 1.96
N GLU A 92 15.83 58.38 1.30
CA GLU A 92 16.35 59.75 1.41
C GLU A 92 16.11 60.34 2.82
N GLU A 93 14.95 60.08 3.41
CA GLU A 93 14.63 60.51 4.78
C GLU A 93 15.55 59.82 5.81
N ASN A 94 15.92 58.55 5.58
CA ASN A 94 16.80 57.79 6.46
C ASN A 94 18.26 58.24 6.38
N GLU A 95 18.77 58.51 5.17
CA GLU A 95 20.11 59.09 4.99
C GLU A 95 20.21 60.49 5.61
N ASN A 96 19.18 61.33 5.46
CA ASN A 96 19.11 62.64 6.09
C ASN A 96 19.11 62.54 7.62
N LEU A 97 18.32 61.62 8.20
CA LEU A 97 18.32 61.36 9.63
C LEU A 97 19.70 60.93 10.13
N LYS A 98 20.35 60.01 9.40
CA LYS A 98 21.69 59.51 9.73
C LYS A 98 22.73 60.63 9.73
N ALA A 99 22.71 61.49 8.71
CA ALA A 99 23.63 62.62 8.59
C ALA A 99 23.46 63.63 9.75
N VAL A 100 22.22 64.01 10.06
CA VAL A 100 21.93 64.98 11.14
C VAL A 100 22.28 64.42 12.52
N VAL A 101 21.95 63.15 12.79
CA VAL A 101 22.29 62.49 14.06
C VAL A 101 23.80 62.36 14.23
N GLN A 102 24.53 62.02 13.17
CA GLN A 102 26.00 61.95 13.22
C GLN A 102 26.62 63.32 13.51
N LEU A 103 26.15 64.38 12.87
CA LEU A 103 26.62 65.75 13.12
C LEU A 103 26.38 66.15 14.59
N ARG A 104 25.19 65.88 15.12
CA ARG A 104 24.82 66.23 16.50
C ARG A 104 25.57 65.42 17.55
N LEU A 105 25.85 64.13 17.28
CA LEU A 105 26.72 63.31 18.13
C LEU A 105 28.15 63.88 18.18
N VAL A 106 28.69 64.33 17.05
CA VAL A 106 30.01 64.97 16.99
C VAL A 106 30.02 66.28 17.77
N GLU A 107 28.97 67.10 17.65
CA GLU A 107 28.84 68.34 18.41
C GLU A 107 28.73 68.11 19.92
N LYS A 108 27.93 67.12 20.36
CA LYS A 108 27.85 66.73 21.78
C LYS A 108 29.19 66.25 22.31
N ARG A 109 29.89 65.39 21.55
CA ARG A 109 31.23 64.92 21.91
C ARG A 109 32.18 66.11 22.10
N ARG A 110 32.16 67.09 21.20
CA ARG A 110 32.96 68.32 21.33
C ARG A 110 32.55 69.16 22.56
N LYS A 111 31.26 69.29 22.87
CA LYS A 111 30.79 70.01 24.06
C LYS A 111 31.26 69.33 25.35
N ILE A 112 31.09 68.02 25.44
CA ILE A 112 31.53 67.20 26.58
C ILE A 112 33.05 67.33 26.77
N PHE A 113 33.84 67.26 25.69
CA PHE A 113 35.29 67.47 25.79
C PHE A 113 35.68 68.87 26.24
N LYS A 114 34.94 69.91 25.83
CA LYS A 114 35.16 71.28 26.31
C LYS A 114 34.86 71.39 27.81
N GLU A 115 33.73 70.84 28.27
CA GLU A 115 33.34 70.83 29.69
C GLU A 115 34.32 70.02 30.56
N LEU A 116 34.83 68.89 30.05
CA LEU A 116 35.88 68.09 30.72
C LEU A 116 37.23 68.82 30.76
N GLY A 117 37.55 69.57 29.72
CA GLY A 117 38.73 70.44 29.67
C GLY A 117 38.64 71.59 30.69
N GLU A 118 37.46 72.18 30.86
CA GLU A 118 37.18 73.20 31.88
C GLU A 118 37.30 72.64 33.32
N LEU A 119 37.05 71.34 33.51
CA LEU A 119 37.26 70.61 34.77
C LEU A 119 38.72 70.17 35.01
N GLY A 120 39.65 70.54 34.11
CA GLY A 120 41.09 70.26 34.26
C GLY A 120 41.53 68.86 33.84
N ILE A 121 40.66 68.09 33.16
CA ILE A 121 40.99 66.76 32.64
C ILE A 121 41.42 66.91 31.18
N THR A 122 42.72 66.84 30.91
CA THR A 122 43.26 66.80 29.55
C THR A 122 43.06 65.41 28.95
N ILE A 123 42.00 65.25 28.19
CA ILE A 123 41.84 64.09 27.29
C ILE A 123 42.55 64.48 26.00
N GLU A 124 43.65 63.80 25.68
CA GLU A 124 44.30 63.96 24.38
C GLU A 124 43.25 63.66 23.30
N GLU A 125 43.06 64.59 22.36
CA GLU A 125 42.32 64.34 21.11
C GLU A 125 43.11 63.33 20.25
N THR A 126 43.47 62.18 20.80
CA THR A 126 43.97 61.08 20.01
C THR A 126 42.82 60.59 19.16
N ASP A 127 42.95 60.85 17.86
CA ASP A 127 42.50 60.09 16.70
C ASP A 127 41.92 58.70 17.02
N TYR A 128 40.82 58.65 17.75
CA TYR A 128 39.80 57.67 17.47
C TYR A 128 39.10 58.23 16.25
N PRO A 129 39.35 57.67 15.04
CA PRO A 129 38.49 57.97 13.93
C PRO A 129 37.09 57.70 14.46
N LEU A 130 36.15 58.54 14.08
CA LEU A 130 34.77 58.12 14.04
C LEU A 130 34.72 57.01 12.98
N GLU A 131 35.31 55.84 13.26
CA GLU A 131 34.86 54.57 12.71
C GLU A 131 33.45 54.47 13.29
N SER A 132 32.55 55.22 12.64
CA SER A 132 31.15 54.97 12.45
C SER A 132 30.71 53.90 13.42
N SER A 133 30.26 54.36 14.59
CA SER A 133 29.70 53.55 15.66
C SER A 133 29.13 52.27 15.06
N SER A 134 29.72 51.12 15.39
CA SER A 134 29.33 49.81 14.86
C SER A 134 27.81 49.58 14.89
N ALA A 135 27.10 50.23 15.82
CA ALA A 135 25.63 50.25 15.92
C ALA A 135 24.87 50.89 14.74
N LEU A 136 25.46 51.86 14.01
CA LEU A 136 24.86 52.53 12.84
C LEU A 136 25.36 51.96 11.50
N ASN A 137 26.28 51.00 11.54
CA ASN A 137 27.02 50.52 10.38
C ASN A 137 26.70 49.09 9.96
N LEU A 138 25.88 48.34 10.72
CA LEU A 138 25.17 47.25 10.06
C LEU A 138 24.16 47.91 9.12
N SER A 139 24.57 48.10 7.87
CA SER A 139 23.65 48.33 6.78
C SER A 139 22.55 47.29 6.93
N VAL A 140 21.29 47.73 6.99
CA VAL A 140 20.11 46.85 7.08
C VAL A 140 20.21 45.71 6.04
N GLN A 141 20.91 45.96 4.94
CA GLN A 141 21.21 45.00 3.88
C GLN A 141 22.10 43.83 4.32
N GLU A 142 23.11 44.04 5.19
CA GLU A 142 23.99 42.97 5.68
C GLU A 142 23.27 42.03 6.64
N LYS A 143 22.38 42.58 7.49
CA LYS A 143 21.53 41.77 8.37
C LYS A 143 20.53 40.95 7.56
N VAL A 144 19.90 41.55 6.54
CA VAL A 144 19.03 40.85 5.59
C VAL A 144 19.79 39.76 4.83
N LEU A 145 21.05 40.00 4.44
CA LEU A 145 21.87 39.01 3.76
C LEU A 145 22.21 37.81 4.65
N ILE A 146 22.49 38.05 5.93
CA ILE A 146 22.75 36.99 6.93
C ILE A 146 21.47 36.15 7.15
N ASP A 147 20.32 36.79 7.32
CA ASP A 147 19.03 36.10 7.50
C ASP A 147 18.68 35.27 6.26
N LEU A 148 18.86 35.81 5.04
CA LEU A 148 18.61 35.08 3.79
C LEU A 148 19.57 33.90 3.61
N LYS A 149 20.85 34.04 3.99
CA LYS A 149 21.82 32.94 3.98
C LYS A 149 21.40 31.83 4.95
N GLN A 150 20.90 32.20 6.12
CA GLN A 150 20.46 31.24 7.13
C GLN A 150 19.23 30.47 6.66
N GLN A 151 18.24 31.16 6.07
CA GLN A 151 17.08 30.52 5.42
C GLN A 151 17.49 29.59 4.26
N LEU A 152 18.48 29.99 3.46
CA LEU A 152 18.98 29.16 2.37
C LEU A 152 19.61 27.85 2.90
N ASN A 153 20.41 27.94 3.96
CA ASN A 153 21.01 26.77 4.59
C ASN A 153 19.94 25.82 5.14
N GLU A 154 18.91 26.34 5.82
CA GLU A 154 17.80 25.52 6.32
C GLU A 154 17.07 24.79 5.19
N LYS A 155 16.86 25.46 4.06
CA LYS A 155 16.25 24.85 2.86
C LYS A 155 17.15 23.79 2.23
N GLN A 156 18.46 24.01 2.21
CA GLN A 156 19.43 23.03 1.72
C GLN A 156 19.48 21.78 2.63
N ASP A 157 19.46 21.96 3.95
CA ASP A 157 19.42 20.85 4.91
C ASP A 157 18.12 20.04 4.80
N LEU A 158 16.99 20.71 4.59
CA LEU A 158 15.72 20.05 4.29
C LEU A 158 15.77 19.26 2.99
N TYR A 159 16.37 19.83 1.94
CA TYR A 159 16.52 19.16 0.64
C TYR A 159 17.40 17.91 0.75
N ILE A 160 18.51 17.97 1.49
CA ILE A 160 19.40 16.83 1.73
C ILE A 160 18.67 15.73 2.49
N ARG A 161 17.90 16.08 3.53
CA ARG A 161 17.07 15.12 4.29
C ARG A 161 16.04 14.43 3.39
N LEU A 162 15.31 15.20 2.59
CA LEU A 162 14.34 14.66 1.63
C LEU A 162 15.00 13.73 0.61
N LEU A 163 16.20 14.05 0.11
CA LEU A 163 16.95 13.17 -0.79
C LEU A 163 17.32 11.84 -0.13
N GLN A 164 17.69 11.86 1.15
CA GLN A 164 17.99 10.63 1.90
C GLN A 164 16.72 9.77 2.08
N GLU A 165 15.60 10.38 2.46
CA GLU A 165 14.32 9.66 2.58
C GLU A 165 13.89 9.03 1.25
N LEU A 166 14.03 9.76 0.14
CA LEU A 166 13.68 9.29 -1.19
C LEU A 166 14.57 8.11 -1.60
N ARG A 167 15.86 8.14 -1.25
CA ARG A 167 16.78 7.02 -1.47
C ARG A 167 16.37 5.78 -0.68
N GLU A 168 16.03 5.92 0.59
CA GLU A 168 15.58 4.79 1.42
C GLU A 168 14.30 4.15 0.86
N ILE A 169 13.35 4.97 0.41
CA ILE A 169 12.12 4.49 -0.23
C ILE A 169 12.47 3.71 -1.51
N LEU A 170 13.40 4.21 -2.32
CA LEU A 170 13.84 3.52 -3.52
C LEU A 170 14.48 2.16 -3.21
N GLU A 171 15.34 2.08 -2.19
CA GLU A 171 15.94 0.83 -1.73
C GLU A 171 14.88 -0.16 -1.22
N LYS A 172 13.85 0.31 -0.50
CA LYS A 172 12.70 -0.51 -0.10
C LYS A 172 11.92 -1.03 -1.29
N ILE A 173 11.66 -0.19 -2.31
CA ILE A 173 10.96 -0.60 -3.54
C ILE A 173 11.77 -1.64 -4.31
N ILE A 174 13.09 -1.45 -4.44
CA ILE A 174 13.98 -2.41 -5.11
C ILE A 174 13.92 -3.76 -4.39
N ASN A 175 14.06 -3.77 -3.06
CA ASN A 175 13.96 -5.00 -2.28
C ASN A 175 12.59 -5.67 -2.43
N LEU A 176 11.50 -4.89 -2.43
CA LEU A 176 10.15 -5.40 -2.62
C LEU A 176 9.97 -6.07 -3.98
N LYS A 177 10.45 -5.43 -5.05
CA LYS A 177 10.37 -5.96 -6.43
C LYS A 177 11.26 -7.16 -6.66
N VAL A 178 12.49 -7.14 -6.14
CA VAL A 178 13.50 -8.15 -6.47
C VAL A 178 13.35 -9.40 -5.61
N LYS A 179 13.09 -9.25 -4.30
CA LYS A 179 13.03 -10.38 -3.38
C LYS A 179 11.60 -10.88 -3.20
N THR A 180 10.75 -10.08 -2.56
CA THR A 180 9.40 -10.53 -2.19
C THR A 180 8.51 -10.86 -3.38
N LEU A 181 8.56 -10.09 -4.47
CA LEU A 181 7.72 -10.38 -5.63
C LEU A 181 8.13 -11.71 -6.29
N ALA A 182 9.44 -11.91 -6.48
CA ALA A 182 9.97 -13.13 -7.08
C ALA A 182 9.64 -14.36 -6.22
N ASP A 183 9.81 -14.26 -4.91
CA ASP A 183 9.50 -15.34 -3.96
C ASP A 183 8.00 -15.68 -3.98
N ILE A 184 7.11 -14.67 -3.91
CA ILE A 184 5.66 -14.88 -3.97
C ILE A 184 5.24 -15.52 -5.30
N THR A 185 5.83 -15.08 -6.42
CA THR A 185 5.53 -15.68 -7.73
C THR A 185 6.01 -17.12 -7.81
N ASN A 186 7.20 -17.43 -7.29
CA ASN A 186 7.73 -18.80 -7.27
C ASN A 186 6.87 -19.72 -6.40
N ASP A 187 6.45 -19.26 -5.24
CA ASP A 187 5.57 -20.05 -4.37
C ASP A 187 4.21 -20.29 -5.04
N LYS A 188 3.65 -19.28 -5.72
CA LYS A 188 2.43 -19.49 -6.52
C LYS A 188 2.65 -20.50 -7.64
N ILE A 189 3.76 -20.45 -8.38
CA ILE A 189 4.07 -21.43 -9.42
C ILE A 189 4.09 -22.85 -8.83
N LYS A 190 4.80 -23.06 -7.72
CA LYS A 190 4.83 -24.35 -7.01
C LYS A 190 3.43 -24.82 -6.60
N THR A 191 2.57 -23.93 -6.09
CA THR A 191 1.20 -24.31 -5.74
C THR A 191 0.38 -24.76 -6.96
N TYR A 192 0.57 -24.12 -8.12
CA TYR A 192 -0.08 -24.53 -9.36
C TYR A 192 0.47 -25.84 -9.91
N GLU A 193 1.77 -26.09 -9.79
CA GLU A 193 2.40 -27.38 -10.14
C GLU A 193 1.79 -28.52 -9.32
N ILE A 194 1.74 -28.36 -7.98
CA ILE A 194 1.11 -29.35 -7.09
C ILE A 194 -0.35 -29.58 -7.48
N LYS A 195 -1.11 -28.51 -7.78
CA LYS A 195 -2.51 -28.61 -8.19
C LYS A 195 -2.66 -29.38 -9.51
N SER A 196 -1.76 -29.15 -10.46
CA SER A 196 -1.69 -29.86 -11.74
C SER A 196 -1.42 -31.36 -11.54
N GLU A 197 -0.44 -31.71 -10.70
CA GLU A 197 -0.15 -33.10 -10.35
C GLU A 197 -1.34 -33.79 -9.70
N LEU A 198 -2.03 -33.09 -8.79
CA LEU A 198 -3.23 -33.59 -8.12
C LEU A 198 -4.35 -33.88 -9.13
N PHE A 199 -4.55 -32.99 -10.12
CA PHE A 199 -5.49 -33.25 -11.22
C PHE A 199 -5.09 -34.43 -12.08
N CYS A 200 -3.79 -34.59 -12.38
CA CYS A 200 -3.29 -35.75 -13.13
C CYS A 200 -3.58 -37.06 -12.38
N ILE A 201 -3.30 -37.11 -11.06
CA ILE A 201 -3.60 -38.26 -10.21
C ILE A 201 -5.12 -38.54 -10.17
N ARG A 202 -5.94 -37.50 -10.04
CA ARG A 202 -7.41 -37.62 -10.02
C ARG A 202 -7.95 -38.20 -11.33
N THR A 203 -7.40 -37.79 -12.46
CA THR A 203 -7.75 -38.34 -13.77
C THR A 203 -7.32 -39.80 -13.90
N LYS A 204 -6.11 -40.16 -13.46
CA LYS A 204 -5.65 -41.57 -13.42
C LYS A 204 -6.57 -42.44 -12.55
N LEU A 205 -6.97 -41.94 -11.39
CA LEU A 205 -7.88 -42.64 -10.48
C LEU A 205 -9.28 -42.86 -11.11
N LEU A 206 -9.81 -41.83 -11.79
CA LEU A 206 -11.07 -41.96 -12.54
C LEU A 206 -10.97 -43.02 -13.64
N ASN A 207 -9.88 -43.03 -14.42
CA ASN A 207 -9.66 -44.04 -15.45
C ASN A 207 -9.60 -45.46 -14.89
N VAL A 208 -8.91 -45.67 -13.77
CA VAL A 208 -8.87 -46.98 -13.09
C VAL A 208 -10.26 -47.38 -12.60
N LYS A 209 -11.01 -46.45 -11.98
CA LYS A 209 -12.38 -46.70 -11.52
C LYS A 209 -13.31 -47.09 -12.67
N LEU A 210 -13.20 -46.42 -13.82
CA LEU A 210 -13.97 -46.75 -15.02
C LEU A 210 -13.60 -48.14 -15.55
N LYS A 211 -12.30 -48.47 -15.66
CA LYS A 211 -11.86 -49.81 -16.06
C LYS A 211 -12.41 -50.89 -15.14
N MET A 212 -12.37 -50.67 -13.82
CA MET A 212 -12.91 -51.63 -12.85
C MET A 212 -14.41 -51.84 -13.01
N LYS A 213 -15.18 -50.77 -13.27
CA LYS A 213 -16.61 -50.88 -13.59
C LYS A 213 -16.85 -51.71 -14.85
N ILE A 214 -16.13 -51.41 -15.93
CA ILE A 214 -16.24 -52.17 -17.19
C ILE A 214 -15.95 -53.65 -16.96
N PHE A 215 -14.89 -53.98 -16.22
CA PHE A 215 -14.58 -55.37 -15.87
C PHE A 215 -15.72 -56.03 -15.07
N SER A 216 -16.25 -55.35 -14.05
CA SER A 216 -17.35 -55.89 -13.25
C SER A 216 -18.63 -56.11 -14.08
N GLU A 217 -19.01 -55.16 -14.93
CA GLU A 217 -20.15 -55.30 -15.84
C GLU A 217 -19.93 -56.43 -16.85
N THR A 218 -18.70 -56.58 -17.36
CA THR A 218 -18.34 -57.68 -18.27
C THR A 218 -18.46 -59.03 -17.58
N THR A 219 -18.02 -59.16 -16.32
CA THR A 219 -18.18 -60.41 -15.57
C THR A 219 -19.64 -60.75 -15.27
N LEU A 220 -20.46 -59.73 -14.93
CA LEU A 220 -21.89 -59.92 -14.69
C LEU A 220 -22.63 -60.33 -15.96
N THR A 221 -22.35 -59.67 -17.08
CA THR A 221 -22.96 -60.00 -18.39
C THR A 221 -22.53 -61.38 -18.87
N LEU A 222 -21.27 -61.76 -18.68
CA LEU A 222 -20.79 -63.11 -19.03
C LEU A 222 -21.42 -64.20 -18.16
N ASN A 223 -21.66 -63.93 -16.87
CA ASN A 223 -22.38 -64.85 -16.00
C ASN A 223 -23.85 -64.98 -16.41
N ALA A 224 -24.52 -63.88 -16.74
CA ALA A 224 -25.89 -63.92 -17.26
C ALA A 224 -25.97 -64.71 -18.58
N TYR A 225 -25.00 -64.53 -19.47
CA TYR A 225 -24.92 -65.29 -20.72
C TYR A 225 -24.74 -66.80 -20.46
N LYS A 226 -23.93 -67.19 -19.48
CA LYS A 226 -23.76 -68.60 -19.09
C LYS A 226 -25.06 -69.22 -18.57
N GLU A 227 -25.83 -68.49 -17.76
CA GLU A 227 -27.13 -68.98 -17.27
C GLU A 227 -28.13 -69.14 -18.43
N ILE A 228 -28.23 -68.14 -19.32
CA ILE A 228 -29.06 -68.25 -20.53
C ILE A 228 -28.65 -69.45 -21.38
N LEU A 229 -27.34 -69.69 -21.54
CA LEU A 229 -26.84 -70.82 -22.33
C LEU A 229 -27.19 -72.16 -21.69
N LYS A 230 -27.16 -72.27 -20.36
CA LYS A 230 -27.66 -73.46 -19.65
C LYS A 230 -29.15 -73.67 -19.89
N ASP A 231 -29.95 -72.61 -19.77
CA ASP A 231 -31.40 -72.67 -19.98
C ASP A 231 -31.73 -73.11 -21.42
N VAL A 232 -31.04 -72.54 -22.41
CA VAL A 232 -31.21 -72.92 -23.83
C VAL A 232 -30.82 -74.38 -24.06
N LEU A 233 -29.73 -74.86 -23.47
CA LEU A 233 -29.33 -76.27 -23.58
C LEU A 233 -30.36 -77.21 -22.94
N GLN A 234 -30.91 -76.83 -21.79
CA GLN A 234 -31.97 -77.59 -21.14
C GLN A 234 -33.24 -77.62 -21.99
N GLN A 235 -33.68 -76.49 -22.51
CA GLN A 235 -34.81 -76.42 -23.45
C GLN A 235 -34.57 -77.26 -24.71
N GLN A 236 -33.36 -77.24 -25.28
CA GLN A 236 -33.03 -78.09 -26.41
C GLN A 236 -33.07 -79.57 -26.08
N LYS A 237 -32.71 -79.95 -24.85
CA LYS A 237 -32.80 -81.33 -24.38
C LYS A 237 -34.26 -81.74 -24.22
N ASP A 238 -35.07 -80.92 -23.56
CA ASP A 238 -36.50 -81.16 -23.34
C ASP A 238 -37.23 -81.28 -24.69
N CYS A 239 -36.98 -80.38 -25.64
CA CYS A 239 -37.50 -80.45 -27.00
C CYS A 239 -37.08 -81.75 -27.73
N ARG A 240 -35.83 -82.20 -27.56
CA ARG A 240 -35.37 -83.47 -28.15
C ARG A 240 -36.09 -84.67 -27.55
N GLU A 241 -36.31 -84.67 -26.24
CA GLU A 241 -37.07 -85.72 -25.56
C GLU A 241 -38.54 -85.73 -26.02
N GLU A 242 -39.15 -84.56 -26.19
CA GLU A 242 -40.51 -84.44 -26.74
C GLU A 242 -40.61 -84.94 -28.19
N ILE A 243 -39.64 -84.59 -29.04
CA ILE A 243 -39.56 -85.12 -30.41
C ILE A 243 -39.46 -86.65 -30.38
N GLY A 244 -38.63 -87.22 -29.49
CA GLY A 244 -38.53 -88.66 -29.30
C GLY A 244 -39.87 -89.29 -28.92
N LYS A 245 -40.56 -88.73 -27.92
CA LYS A 245 -41.90 -89.19 -27.49
C LYS A 245 -42.92 -89.12 -28.63
N LEU A 246 -42.89 -88.06 -29.43
CA LEU A 246 -43.77 -87.90 -30.60
C LEU A 246 -43.46 -88.92 -31.70
N GLN A 247 -42.18 -89.25 -31.93
CA GLN A 247 -41.78 -90.31 -32.86
C GLN A 247 -42.27 -91.68 -32.40
N GLU A 248 -42.10 -92.03 -31.12
CA GLU A 248 -42.66 -93.27 -30.56
C GLU A 248 -44.19 -93.34 -30.70
N LEU A 249 -44.87 -92.22 -30.45
CA LEU A 249 -46.32 -92.14 -30.61
C LEU A 249 -46.75 -92.35 -32.07
N LYS A 250 -46.00 -91.78 -33.01
CA LYS A 250 -46.21 -91.99 -34.46
C LYS A 250 -46.04 -93.45 -34.84
N GLU A 251 -45.03 -94.15 -34.31
CA GLU A 251 -44.83 -95.58 -34.53
C GLU A 251 -45.97 -96.42 -33.95
N LYS A 252 -46.39 -96.13 -32.71
CA LYS A 252 -47.56 -96.78 -32.07
C LYS A 252 -48.82 -96.60 -32.91
N TYR A 253 -49.06 -95.39 -33.43
CA TYR A 253 -50.21 -95.12 -34.30
C TYR A 253 -50.14 -95.93 -35.60
N LYS A 254 -48.96 -96.01 -36.23
CA LYS A 254 -48.75 -96.84 -37.42
C LYS A 254 -49.05 -98.32 -37.16
N GLN A 255 -48.60 -98.86 -36.02
CA GLN A 255 -48.89 -100.24 -35.63
C GLN A 255 -50.40 -100.48 -35.42
N VAL A 256 -51.10 -99.57 -34.75
CA VAL A 256 -52.56 -99.67 -34.54
C VAL A 256 -53.30 -99.62 -35.88
N SER A 257 -52.91 -98.71 -36.77
CA SER A 257 -53.50 -98.61 -38.11
C SER A 257 -53.28 -99.88 -38.94
N CYS A 258 -52.08 -100.47 -38.91
CA CYS A 258 -51.81 -101.76 -39.58
C CYS A 258 -52.67 -102.89 -38.99
N LYS A 259 -52.80 -102.97 -37.65
CA LYS A 259 -53.66 -103.98 -37.01
C LYS A 259 -55.13 -103.85 -37.43
N GLN A 260 -55.66 -102.63 -37.48
CA GLN A 260 -57.03 -102.38 -37.95
C GLN A 260 -57.20 -102.78 -39.41
N TYR A 261 -56.23 -102.46 -40.27
CA TYR A 261 -56.24 -102.86 -41.68
C TYR A 261 -56.21 -104.39 -41.85
N ASP A 262 -55.35 -105.08 -41.10
CA ASP A 262 -55.23 -106.55 -41.13
C ASP A 262 -56.49 -107.25 -40.62
N GLU A 263 -57.19 -106.64 -39.66
CA GLU A 263 -58.45 -107.15 -39.14
C GLU A 263 -59.59 -106.99 -40.17
N ILE A 264 -59.66 -105.83 -40.85
CA ILE A 264 -60.58 -105.61 -41.98
C ILE A 264 -60.29 -106.60 -43.11
N LEU A 265 -59.01 -106.81 -43.47
CA LEU A 265 -58.60 -107.75 -44.50
C LEU A 265 -58.98 -109.19 -44.16
N ARG A 266 -58.73 -109.63 -42.91
CA ARG A 266 -59.14 -110.97 -42.43
C ARG A 266 -60.65 -111.15 -42.49
N ASN A 267 -61.42 -110.13 -42.10
CA ASN A 267 -62.87 -110.17 -42.19
C ASN A 267 -63.34 -110.26 -43.65
N TYR A 268 -62.74 -109.47 -44.55
CA TYR A 268 -63.03 -109.54 -45.99
C TYR A 268 -62.75 -110.93 -46.58
N ILE A 269 -61.60 -111.54 -46.27
CA ILE A 269 -61.25 -112.90 -46.73
C ILE A 269 -62.27 -113.92 -46.20
N LYS A 270 -62.67 -113.83 -44.92
CA LYS A 270 -63.71 -114.69 -44.34
C LYS A 270 -65.04 -114.52 -45.06
N TYR A 271 -65.47 -113.29 -45.32
CA TYR A 271 -66.72 -113.03 -46.07
C TYR A 271 -66.66 -113.58 -47.49
N LYS A 272 -65.55 -113.38 -48.20
CA LYS A 272 -65.34 -113.93 -49.55
C LYS A 272 -65.40 -115.47 -49.55
N SER A 273 -64.71 -116.12 -48.62
CA SER A 273 -64.76 -117.59 -48.47
C SER A 273 -66.18 -118.08 -48.16
N ASN A 274 -66.92 -117.38 -47.29
CA ASN A 274 -68.31 -117.72 -47.00
C ASN A 274 -69.23 -117.54 -48.22
N ILE A 275 -69.01 -116.50 -49.03
CA ILE A 275 -69.74 -116.29 -50.29
C ILE A 275 -69.42 -117.41 -51.28
N GLU A 276 -68.16 -117.78 -51.44
CA GLU A 276 -67.74 -118.89 -52.31
C GLU A 276 -68.33 -120.23 -51.85
N LYS A 277 -68.31 -120.52 -50.55
CA LYS A 277 -68.99 -121.69 -49.97
C LYS A 277 -70.49 -121.68 -50.24
N LYS A 278 -71.16 -120.54 -50.03
CA LYS A 278 -72.59 -120.39 -50.38
C LYS A 278 -72.85 -120.59 -51.87
N ARG A 279 -71.96 -120.10 -52.73
CA ARG A 279 -72.04 -120.29 -54.19
C ARG A 279 -71.85 -121.75 -54.59
N LEU A 280 -70.90 -122.46 -53.97
CA LEU A 280 -70.72 -123.90 -54.16
C LEU A 280 -71.96 -124.69 -53.70
N LEU A 281 -72.53 -124.32 -52.55
CA LEU A 281 -73.76 -124.93 -52.03
C LEU A 281 -74.95 -124.67 -52.96
N TYR A 282 -75.11 -123.43 -53.44
CA TYR A 282 -76.13 -123.03 -54.41
C TYR A 282 -75.99 -123.79 -55.73
N ASN A 283 -74.76 -123.91 -56.26
CA ASN A 283 -74.47 -124.70 -57.46
C ASN A 283 -74.73 -126.19 -57.25
N HIS A 284 -74.55 -126.72 -56.04
CA HIS A 284 -74.90 -128.10 -55.69
C HIS A 284 -76.41 -128.33 -55.61
N LEU A 285 -77.17 -127.34 -55.11
CA LEU A 285 -78.63 -127.38 -55.03
C LEU A 285 -79.30 -127.20 -56.40
N HIS A 286 -78.67 -126.48 -57.34
CA HIS A 286 -79.16 -126.30 -58.71
C HIS A 286 -78.71 -127.36 -59.72
N LYS A 287 -77.93 -128.37 -59.31
CA LYS A 287 -77.52 -129.52 -60.13
C LYS A 287 -78.32 -130.81 -59.85
N LYS A 288 -79.51 -130.68 -59.27
CA LYS A 288 -80.56 -131.71 -59.23
C LYS A 288 -81.78 -131.18 -59.98
#